data_AF-R0GFU5-F1
#
_entry.id   AF-R0GFU5-F1
#
_cell.length_a   1.000
_cell.length_b   1.000
_cell.length_c   1.000
_cell.angle_alpha   90.00
_cell.angle_beta   90.00
_cell.angle_gamma   90.00
#
_symmetry.space_group_name_H-M   'P 1'
#
loop_
_entity.id
_entity.type
_entity.pdbx_description
1 polymer ?
#
loop_
_entity_poly.entity_id
_entity_poly.type
_entity_poly.pdbx_seq_one_letter_code
_entity_poly.pdbx_strand_id
1 'polypeptide(L)'
;MLILQEYNHGPLVILQAFKGPDRLYVTANLLAAPCATIGWNFGYDLICRRGNVEFTDTIDEMNRIQRVSFESPGVKSMFVPYPYLDESLVVKMEIRIRELRYEDEEEEDDDKEDEE
;
A
#
# COMPACT_ATOMS: atom_id res chain seq x y z
N MET A 1 13.34 -10.81 -5.29
CA MET A 1 12.39 -9.69 -5.17
C MET A 1 11.84 -9.40 -6.56
N LEU A 2 10.52 -9.28 -6.69
CA LEU A 2 9.86 -8.81 -7.91
C LEU A 2 9.32 -7.40 -7.65
N ILE A 3 9.47 -6.51 -8.64
CA ILE A 3 8.91 -5.15 -8.61
C ILE A 3 7.97 -5.01 -9.82
N LEU A 4 6.73 -4.59 -9.58
CA LEU A 4 5.78 -4.20 -10.60
C LEU A 4 5.45 -2.71 -10.43
N GLN A 5 5.43 -1.98 -11.55
CA GLN A 5 5.19 -0.55 -11.60
C GLN A 5 4.09 -0.27 -12.63
N GLU A 6 3.03 0.41 -12.20
CA GLU A 6 1.97 0.91 -13.09
C GLU A 6 1.92 2.44 -12.98
N TYR A 7 1.81 3.13 -14.12
CA TYR A 7 1.82 4.58 -14.19
C TYR A 7 0.54 5.09 -14.85
N ASN A 8 -0.33 5.72 -14.07
CA ASN A 8 -1.53 6.39 -14.55
C ASN A 8 -1.61 7.79 -13.92
N HIS A 9 -0.92 8.80 -14.49
CA HIS A 9 -0.99 10.24 -14.14
C HIS A 9 -1.09 10.62 -12.63
N GLY A 10 -0.68 9.73 -11.71
CA GLY A 10 -1.02 9.77 -10.29
C GLY A 10 0.12 9.20 -9.43
N PRO A 11 -0.13 8.93 -8.13
CA PRO A 11 0.88 8.41 -7.21
C PRO A 11 1.53 7.13 -7.74
N LEU A 12 2.86 7.06 -7.68
CA LEU A 12 3.57 5.86 -8.10
C LEU A 12 3.53 4.80 -6.99
N VAL A 13 2.84 3.70 -7.25
CA VAL A 13 2.76 2.57 -6.31
C VAL A 13 3.71 1.45 -6.74
N ILE A 14 4.46 0.94 -5.76
CA ILE A 14 5.44 -0.13 -5.92
C ILE A 14 4.95 -1.36 -5.17
N LEU A 15 4.65 -2.43 -5.91
CA LEU A 15 4.43 -3.74 -5.34
C LEU A 15 5.78 -4.44 -5.12
N GLN A 16 6.08 -4.81 -3.89
CA GLN A 16 7.26 -5.60 -3.56
C GLN A 16 6.86 -6.98 -3.03
N ALA A 17 7.53 -8.02 -3.54
CA ALA A 17 7.35 -9.39 -3.08
C ALA A 17 8.67 -10.00 -2.59
N PHE A 18 8.66 -10.57 -1.39
CA PHE A 18 9.80 -11.20 -0.73
C PHE A 18 9.49 -12.66 -0.41
N LYS A 19 10.41 -13.55 -0.79
CA LYS A 19 10.31 -14.98 -0.47
C LYS A 19 10.79 -15.20 0.96
N GLY A 20 9.94 -15.77 1.80
CA GLY A 20 10.29 -16.30 3.10
C GLY A 20 10.58 -17.79 3.09
N PRO A 21 10.79 -18.40 4.28
CA PRO A 21 10.99 -19.84 4.42
C PRO A 21 9.78 -20.68 3.97
N ASP A 22 8.56 -20.19 4.21
CA ASP A 22 7.31 -20.95 4.04
C ASP A 22 6.16 -20.16 3.39
N ARG A 23 6.40 -18.89 3.08
CA ARG A 23 5.40 -17.96 2.55
C ARG A 23 6.03 -16.85 1.71
N LEU A 24 5.22 -16.23 0.86
CA LEU A 24 5.54 -14.99 0.18
C LEU A 24 4.97 -13.81 0.97
N TYR A 25 5.80 -12.79 1.17
CA TYR A 25 5.43 -11.51 1.76
C TYR A 25 5.20 -10.53 0.63
N VAL A 26 4.03 -9.88 0.61
CA VAL A 26 3.66 -8.91 -0.43
C VAL A 26 3.23 -7.61 0.23
N THR A 27 3.75 -6.50 -0.26
CA THR A 27 3.36 -5.16 0.20
C THR A 27 3.31 -4.19 -0.97
N ALA A 28 2.41 -3.21 -0.88
CA ALA A 28 2.41 -2.05 -1.76
C ALA A 28 2.95 -0.83 -1.00
N ASN A 29 3.80 -0.05 -1.66
CA ASN A 29 4.40 1.16 -1.12
C ASN A 29 4.15 2.32 -2.07
N LEU A 30 3.98 3.52 -1.50
CA LEU A 30 3.93 4.76 -2.26
C LEU A 30 5.36 5.26 -2.46
N LEU A 31 5.83 5.33 -3.71
CA LEU A 31 7.06 6.03 -4.02
C LEU A 31 6.77 7.53 -4.08
N ALA A 32 7.21 8.24 -3.04
CA ALA A 32 6.99 9.67 -2.90
C ALA A 32 8.33 10.40 -2.93
N ALA A 33 8.40 11.49 -3.69
CA ALA A 33 9.51 12.43 -3.59
C ALA A 33 9.48 13.09 -2.19
N PRO A 34 10.64 13.54 -1.65
CA PRO A 34 10.69 14.23 -0.35
C PRO A 34 9.76 15.45 -0.25
N CYS A 35 9.48 16.11 -1.37
CA CYS A 35 8.58 17.26 -1.47
C CYS A 35 7.16 16.90 -1.95
N ALA A 36 6.82 15.61 -2.07
CA ALA A 36 5.47 15.21 -2.42
C ALA A 36 4.50 15.67 -1.32
N THR A 37 3.41 16.32 -1.73
CA THR A 37 2.42 16.97 -0.88
C THR A 37 2.00 16.10 0.30
N ILE A 38 2.16 16.68 1.50
CA ILE A 38 1.45 16.27 2.72
C ILE A 38 -0.03 16.32 2.35
N GLY A 39 -0.72 15.19 2.30
CA GLY A 39 -2.14 15.14 1.91
C GLY A 39 -2.52 13.95 1.04
N TRP A 40 -1.57 13.32 0.35
CA TRP A 40 -1.84 12.09 -0.40
C TRP A 40 -1.66 10.87 0.48
N ASN A 41 -2.71 10.47 1.19
CA ASN A 41 -2.69 9.25 1.99
C ASN A 41 -3.50 8.19 1.25
N PHE A 42 -2.94 6.99 1.14
CA PHE A 42 -3.58 5.90 0.42
C PHE A 42 -3.61 4.65 1.29
N GLY A 43 -4.74 3.96 1.26
CA GLY A 43 -4.85 2.58 1.71
C GLY A 43 -4.89 1.64 0.51
N TYR A 44 -4.81 0.34 0.75
CA TYR A 44 -5.00 -0.64 -0.31
C TYR A 44 -5.52 -1.99 0.19
N ASP A 45 -6.15 -2.72 -0.73
CA ASP A 45 -6.42 -4.14 -0.58
C ASP A 45 -5.49 -4.94 -1.50
N LEU A 46 -4.89 -6.01 -0.96
CA LEU A 46 -4.24 -7.05 -1.74
C LEU A 46 -5.16 -8.25 -1.81
N ILE A 47 -5.45 -8.71 -3.03
CA ILE A 47 -6.32 -9.85 -3.26
C ILE A 47 -5.59 -10.87 -4.13
N CYS A 48 -5.35 -12.04 -3.56
CA CYS A 48 -4.73 -13.18 -4.24
C CYS A 48 -5.78 -14.27 -4.43
N ARG A 49 -5.96 -14.75 -5.68
CA ARG A 49 -6.93 -15.81 -6.00
C ARG A 49 -6.26 -17.05 -6.55
N ARG A 50 -6.67 -18.21 -6.05
CA ARG A 50 -6.34 -19.53 -6.60
C ARG A 50 -7.58 -20.41 -6.65
N GLY A 51 -8.09 -20.67 -7.85
CA GLY A 51 -9.34 -21.40 -8.02
C GLY A 51 -10.46 -20.70 -7.25
N ASN A 52 -11.07 -21.40 -6.29
CA ASN A 52 -12.13 -20.87 -5.43
C ASN A 52 -11.61 -20.29 -4.11
N VAL A 53 -10.29 -20.31 -3.87
CA VAL A 53 -9.68 -19.75 -2.67
C VAL A 53 -9.26 -18.32 -2.94
N GLU A 54 -9.73 -17.39 -2.10
CA GLU A 54 -9.35 -15.98 -2.12
C GLU A 54 -8.68 -15.63 -0.79
N PHE A 55 -7.53 -14.97 -0.86
CA PHE A 55 -6.89 -14.32 0.27
C PHE A 55 -6.99 -12.82 0.04
N THR A 56 -7.51 -12.11 1.03
CA THR A 56 -7.63 -10.66 1.00
C THR A 56 -7.00 -10.10 2.25
N ASP A 57 -6.17 -9.08 2.09
CA ASP A 57 -5.59 -8.34 3.20
C ASP A 57 -5.75 -6.85 2.95
N THR A 58 -6.23 -6.15 3.97
CA THR A 58 -6.58 -4.73 3.89
C THR A 58 -5.58 -3.95 4.74
N ILE A 59 -4.91 -2.99 4.10
CA ILE A 59 -3.93 -2.13 4.74
C ILE A 59 -4.44 -0.70 4.66
N ASP A 60 -4.74 -0.13 5.82
CA ASP A 60 -5.37 1.19 5.93
C ASP A 60 -4.48 2.30 5.37
N GLU A 61 -3.18 2.22 5.61
CA GLU A 61 -2.23 3.25 5.20
C GLU A 61 -0.97 2.61 4.60
N MET A 62 -0.70 2.99 3.35
CA MET A 62 0.43 2.56 2.54
C MET A 62 1.74 3.20 3.05
N ASN A 63 2.78 2.38 3.13
CA ASN A 63 4.11 2.87 3.50
C ASN A 63 4.63 3.84 2.43
N ARG A 64 5.16 4.99 2.87
CA ARG A 64 5.89 5.91 1.99
C ARG A 64 7.36 5.54 1.94
N ILE A 65 7.88 5.40 0.73
CA ILE A 65 9.30 5.17 0.50
C ILE A 65 9.86 6.20 -0.47
N GLN A 66 11.12 6.59 -0.26
CA GLN A 66 11.86 7.44 -1.20
C GLN A 66 12.68 6.59 -2.19
N ARG A 67 13.04 5.37 -1.79
CA ARG A 67 13.85 4.43 -2.55
C ARG A 67 13.40 3.02 -2.23
N VAL A 68 13.49 2.13 -3.21
CA VAL A 68 13.21 0.71 -3.02
C VAL A 68 14.36 0.07 -2.24
N SER A 69 14.03 -0.66 -1.17
CA SER A 69 14.98 -1.50 -0.43
C SER A 69 14.78 -2.98 -0.77
N PHE A 70 15.87 -3.74 -0.70
CA PHE A 70 15.86 -5.21 -0.82
C PHE A 70 15.65 -5.89 0.54
N GLU A 71 15.64 -5.12 1.62
CA GLU A 71 15.28 -5.61 2.95
C GLU A 71 13.76 -5.76 3.04
N SER A 72 13.30 -6.75 3.82
CA SER A 72 11.87 -6.96 4.03
C SER A 72 11.25 -5.71 4.65
N PRO A 73 10.24 -5.09 4.01
CA PRO A 73 9.52 -3.99 4.60
C PRO A 73 8.81 -4.47 5.86
N GLY A 74 9.01 -3.76 6.97
CA GLY A 74 8.41 -4.07 8.25
C GLY A 74 6.90 -3.80 8.28
N VAL A 75 6.22 -4.59 9.11
CA VAL A 75 4.86 -4.49 9.69
C VAL A 75 3.62 -4.45 8.80
N LYS A 76 3.65 -4.03 7.53
CA LYS A 76 2.43 -3.95 6.69
C LYS A 76 2.54 -4.76 5.39
N SER A 77 2.36 -6.09 5.50
CA SER A 77 2.44 -6.99 4.35
C SER A 77 1.44 -8.14 4.45
N MET A 78 0.86 -8.49 3.31
CA MET A 78 0.10 -9.72 3.13
C MET A 78 1.04 -10.93 3.11
N PHE A 79 0.59 -12.03 3.71
CA PHE A 79 1.30 -13.31 3.65
C PHE A 79 0.51 -14.32 2.81
N VAL A 80 1.14 -14.85 1.77
CA VAL A 80 0.56 -15.91 0.94
C VAL A 80 1.38 -17.20 1.13
N PRO A 81 0.81 -18.28 1.71
CA PRO A 81 1.56 -19.52 1.92
C PRO A 81 1.94 -20.18 0.60
N TYR A 82 3.13 -20.77 0.52
CA TYR A 82 3.61 -21.42 -0.72
C TYR A 82 2.71 -22.51 -1.31
N PRO A 83 1.98 -23.32 -0.51
CA PRO A 83 1.04 -24.27 -1.08
C PRO A 83 -0.03 -23.64 -1.96
N TYR A 84 -0.30 -22.33 -1.84
CA TYR A 84 -1.24 -21.56 -2.65
C TYR A 84 -0.58 -20.76 -3.78
N LEU A 85 0.75 -20.78 -3.86
CA LEU A 85 1.52 -20.17 -4.93
C LEU A 85 1.93 -21.29 -5.88
N ASP A 86 1.16 -21.42 -6.95
CA ASP A 86 1.44 -22.45 -7.96
C ASP A 86 2.69 -22.07 -8.76
N GLU A 87 3.70 -22.94 -8.83
CA GLU A 87 4.89 -22.71 -9.66
C GLU A 87 4.56 -22.78 -11.16
N SER A 88 3.44 -23.42 -11.52
CA SER A 88 3.00 -23.62 -12.90
C SER A 88 2.02 -22.57 -13.42
N LEU A 89 1.48 -21.70 -12.56
CA LEU A 89 0.48 -20.71 -12.93
C LEU A 89 0.86 -19.31 -12.44
N VAL A 90 0.59 -18.32 -13.30
CA VAL A 90 0.71 -16.90 -12.97
C VAL A 90 -0.24 -16.60 -11.80
N VAL A 91 0.31 -16.31 -10.63
CA VAL A 91 -0.46 -15.82 -9.48
C VAL A 91 -1.08 -14.48 -9.88
N LYS A 92 -2.41 -14.45 -10.01
CA LYS A 92 -3.14 -13.22 -10.28
C LYS A 92 -3.34 -12.47 -8.97
N MET A 93 -2.50 -11.46 -8.76
CA MET A 93 -2.65 -10.51 -7.67
C MET A 93 -3.46 -9.32 -8.19
N GLU A 94 -4.48 -8.91 -7.45
CA GLU A 94 -5.22 -7.67 -7.66
C GLU A 94 -4.88 -6.71 -6.52
N ILE A 95 -4.59 -5.46 -6.88
CA ILE A 95 -4.32 -4.38 -5.94
C ILE A 95 -5.45 -3.36 -6.11
N ARG A 96 -6.15 -3.02 -5.03
CA ARG A 96 -7.15 -1.95 -5.03
C ARG A 96 -6.62 -0.80 -4.18
N ILE A 97 -6.31 0.33 -4.81
CA ILE A 97 -5.80 1.51 -4.13
C ILE A 97 -6.99 2.41 -3.75
N ARG A 98 -6.98 2.94 -2.53
CA ARG A 98 -8.02 3.82 -2.00
C ARG A 98 -7.37 5.12 -1.52
N GLU A 99 -7.89 6.27 -1.95
CA GLU A 99 -7.51 7.57 -1.40
C GLU A 99 -8.11 7.72 0.00
N LEU A 100 -7.29 8.11 0.97
CA LEU A 100 -7.71 8.51 2.32
C LEU A 100 -7.73 10.03 2.36
N ARG A 101 -8.90 10.60 2.62
CA ARG A 101 -9.02 12.02 2.94
C ARG A 101 -9.05 12.12 4.46
N TYR A 102 -8.05 12.78 5.03
CA TYR A 102 -8.24 13.35 6.36
C TYR A 102 -9.11 14.58 6.11
N GLU A 103 -10.32 14.59 6.66
CA GLU A 103 -11.08 15.83 6.77
C GLU A 103 -10.21 16.73 7.66
N ASP A 104 -9.75 17.85 7.10
CA ASP A 104 -9.03 18.87 7.86
C ASP A 104 -9.93 19.21 9.06
N GLU A 105 -9.46 18.93 10.27
CA GLU A 105 -10.11 19.44 11.49
C GLU A 105 -10.12 20.96 11.32
N GLU A 106 -11.31 21.52 11.06
CA GLU A 106 -11.52 22.96 10.91
C GLU A 106 -10.82 23.65 12.07
N GLU A 107 -9.83 24.51 11.76
CA GLU A 107 -9.25 25.39 12.77
C GLU A 107 -10.41 26.18 13.37
N GLU A 108 -10.69 25.96 14.65
CA GLU A 108 -11.55 26.85 15.42
C GLU A 108 -10.87 28.23 15.43
N ASP A 109 -11.25 29.07 14.46
CA ASP A 109 -11.08 30.53 14.50
C ASP A 109 -11.85 31.02 15.73
N ASP A 110 -11.22 30.98 16.91
CA ASP A 110 -11.70 31.69 18.10
C ASP A 110 -11.26 33.17 17.99
N ASP A 111 -11.67 33.80 16.88
CA ASP A 111 -11.72 35.26 16.75
C ASP A 111 -12.80 35.78 17.70
N LYS A 112 -12.42 35.95 18.96
CA LYS A 112 -13.11 36.83 19.89
C LYS A 112 -12.36 38.15 19.98
N GLU A 113 -12.49 38.97 18.96
CA GLU A 113 -12.43 40.42 19.14
C GLU A 113 -13.85 40.99 19.26
N ASP A 114 -13.92 42.14 19.94
CA ASP A 114 -15.05 43.05 20.19
C ASP A 114 -15.94 42.73 21.42
N GLU A 115 -16.16 43.64 22.39
CA GLU A 115 -16.14 45.12 22.36
C GLU A 115 -16.15 45.68 23.82
N GLU A 116 -15.50 46.85 24.01
CA GLU A 116 -15.58 47.87 25.11
C GLU A 116 -15.11 47.57 26.55
#